data_AF-A0A6V8I9E2-F1
#
_entry.id   AF-A0A6V8I9E2-F1
#
_cell.length_a   1.000
_cell.length_b   1.000
_cell.length_c   1.000
_cell.angle_alpha   90.00
_cell.angle_beta   90.00
_cell.angle_gamma   90.00
#
_symmetry.space_group_name_H-M   'P 1'
#
loop_
_entity.id
_entity.type
_entity.pdbx_description
1 polymer ?
#
loop_
_entity_poly.entity_id
_entity_poly.type
_entity_poly.pdbx_seq_one_letter_code
_entity_poly.pdbx_strand_id
1 'polypeptide(L)'
;MVRVHSTSPSRRPTNVTLPAELLEEAKSLDLNISQACEQGLKSAIASIRAEQWLAENRSFLEESRRYVEENGLPLADYRNF
;
A
#
# COMPACT_ATOMS: atom_id res chain seq x y z
N MET A 1 -30.26 -11.29 20.52
CA MET A 1 -30.25 -10.38 19.35
C MET A 1 -28.83 -9.84 19.19
N VAL A 2 -28.08 -10.31 18.19
CA VAL A 2 -26.72 -9.80 17.89
C VAL A 2 -26.86 -8.67 16.88
N ARG A 3 -26.39 -7.47 17.24
CA ARG A 3 -26.40 -6.29 16.37
C ARG A 3 -25.19 -6.36 15.45
N VAL A 4 -25.43 -6.73 14.19
CA VAL A 4 -24.44 -6.62 13.12
C VAL A 4 -24.21 -5.13 12.86
N HIS A 5 -23.03 -4.63 13.20
CA HIS A 5 -22.62 -3.28 12.80
C HIS A 5 -22.00 -3.40 11.41
N SER A 6 -22.80 -3.14 10.38
CA SER A 6 -22.29 -2.85 9.04
C SER A 6 -21.62 -1.49 9.08
N THR A 7 -20.34 -1.42 9.47
CA THR A 7 -19.55 -0.20 9.38
C THR A 7 -19.20 0.02 7.92
N SER A 8 -20.14 0.53 7.13
CA SER A 8 -19.80 1.17 5.86
C SER A 8 -18.82 2.30 6.20
N PRO A 9 -17.58 2.29 5.69
CA PRO A 9 -16.64 3.36 6.00
C PRO A 9 -17.27 4.68 5.56
N SER A 10 -17.46 5.59 6.51
CA SER A 10 -18.04 6.90 6.22
C SER A 10 -17.07 7.66 5.33
N ARG A 11 -17.43 7.81 4.05
CA ARG A 11 -16.68 8.66 3.12
C ARG A 11 -16.80 10.09 3.60
N ARG A 12 -15.67 10.72 3.89
CA ARG A 12 -15.63 12.15 4.18
C ARG A 12 -15.24 12.91 2.91
N PRO A 13 -16.05 13.87 2.43
CA PRO A 13 -15.66 14.70 1.32
C PRO A 13 -14.46 15.56 1.76
N THR A 14 -13.43 15.58 0.92
CA THR A 14 -12.22 16.38 1.12
C THR A 14 -12.03 17.26 -0.11
N ASN A 15 -11.93 18.57 0.09
CA ASN A 15 -11.63 19.50 -0.98
C ASN A 15 -10.11 19.50 -1.24
N VAL A 16 -9.71 19.37 -2.51
CA VAL A 16 -8.30 19.32 -2.92
C VAL A 16 -8.08 20.30 -4.07
N THR A 17 -6.94 20.98 -4.05
CA THR A 17 -6.55 21.90 -5.11
C THR A 17 -5.68 21.16 -6.12
N LEU A 18 -6.09 21.17 -7.39
CA LEU A 18 -5.36 20.55 -8.51
C LEU A 18 -5.20 21.56 -9.65
N PRO A 19 -4.17 21.40 -10.51
CA PRO A 19 -4.03 22.20 -11.72
C PRO A 19 -5.28 22.16 -12.60
N ALA A 20 -5.71 23.32 -13.09
CA ALA A 20 -6.92 23.43 -13.88
C ALA A 20 -6.83 22.64 -15.20
N GLU A 21 -5.65 22.62 -15.84
CA GLU A 21 -5.41 21.85 -17.06
C GLU A 21 -5.70 20.35 -16.88
N LEU A 22 -5.28 19.76 -15.76
CA LEU A 22 -5.51 18.34 -15.46
C LEU A 22 -6.98 18.05 -15.18
N LEU A 23 -7.72 18.99 -14.58
CA LEU A 23 -9.15 18.83 -14.35
C LEU A 23 -9.94 18.89 -15.65
N GLU A 24 -9.58 19.80 -16.56
CA GLU A 24 -10.22 19.92 -17.86
C GLU A 24 -9.92 18.71 -18.75
N GLU A 25 -8.69 18.21 -18.72
CA GLU A 25 -8.31 16.96 -19.40
C GLU A 25 -9.04 15.75 -18.81
N ALA A 26 -9.09 15.62 -17.48
CA ALA A 26 -9.83 14.53 -16.84
C ALA A 26 -11.32 14.55 -17.21
N LYS A 27 -11.95 15.73 -17.27
CA LYS A 27 -13.34 15.88 -17.72
C LYS A 27 -13.53 15.52 -19.19
N SER A 28 -12.61 15.92 -20.08
CA SER A 28 -12.72 15.61 -21.50
C SER A 28 -12.60 14.10 -21.78
N LEU A 29 -11.91 13.38 -20.91
CA LEU A 29 -11.74 11.93 -20.93
C LEU A 29 -12.81 11.15 -20.13
N ASP A 30 -13.82 11.83 -19.57
CA ASP A 30 -14.85 11.24 -18.69
C ASP A 30 -14.26 10.47 -17.49
N LEU A 31 -13.11 10.93 -16.98
CA LEU A 31 -12.41 10.29 -15.87
C LEU A 31 -13.10 10.61 -14.54
N ASN A 32 -13.35 9.57 -13.74
CA ASN A 32 -13.81 9.74 -12.36
C ASN A 32 -12.68 10.23 -11.45
N ILE A 33 -12.55 11.56 -11.32
CA ILE A 33 -11.52 12.23 -10.53
C ILE A 33 -11.49 11.74 -9.08
N SER A 34 -12.65 11.56 -8.45
CA SER A 34 -12.71 11.09 -7.05
C SER A 34 -12.14 9.69 -6.89
N GLN A 35 -12.44 8.77 -7.81
CA GLN A 35 -11.88 7.42 -7.80
C GLN A 35 -10.37 7.43 -8.08
N ALA A 36 -9.92 8.24 -9.04
CA ALA A 36 -8.50 8.39 -9.36
C ALA A 36 -7.70 8.94 -8.16
N CYS A 37 -8.23 9.97 -7.48
CA CYS A 37 -7.65 10.50 -6.25
C CYS A 37 -7.60 9.45 -5.14
N GLU A 38 -8.68 8.68 -4.95
CA GLU A 38 -8.71 7.60 -3.94
C GLU A 38 -7.62 6.55 -4.21
N GLN A 39 -7.48 6.13 -5.46
CA GLN A 39 -6.46 5.16 -5.85
C GLN A 39 -5.04 5.72 -5.70
N GLY A 40 -4.80 6.96 -6.16
CA GLY A 40 -3.50 7.62 -6.00
C GLY A 40 -3.10 7.76 -4.53
N LEU A 41 -4.05 8.14 -3.66
CA LEU A 41 -3.81 8.25 -2.23
C LEU A 41 -3.51 6.91 -1.58
N LYS A 42 -4.25 5.85 -1.94
CA LYS A 42 -3.98 4.49 -1.45
C LYS A 42 -2.58 4.02 -1.83
N SER A 43 -2.17 4.24 -3.08
CA SER A 43 -0.84 3.86 -3.56
C SER A 43 0.26 4.64 -2.82
N ALA A 44 0.11 5.96 -2.66
CA ALA A 44 1.08 6.77 -1.94
C ALA A 44 1.23 6.33 -0.47
N ILE A 45 0.12 6.07 0.23
CA ILE A 45 0.13 5.56 1.61
C ILE A 45 0.83 4.20 1.69
N ALA A 46 0.53 3.30 0.74
CA ALA A 46 1.14 1.97 0.71
C ALA A 46 2.66 2.07 0.52
N SER A 47 3.14 2.90 -0.41
CA SER A 47 4.58 3.11 -0.63
C SER A 47 5.28 3.66 0.61
N ILE A 48 4.73 4.70 1.22
CA ILE A 48 5.31 5.31 2.43
C ILE A 48 5.39 4.29 3.58
N ARG A 49 4.33 3.48 3.76
CA ARG A 49 4.32 2.42 4.78
C ARG A 49 5.34 1.33 4.49
N ALA A 50 5.48 0.93 3.22
CA ALA A 50 6.47 -0.06 2.84
C ALA A 50 7.90 0.44 3.11
N GLU A 51 8.18 1.71 2.79
CA GLU A 51 9.46 2.35 3.08
C GLU A 51 9.75 2.41 4.58
N GLN A 52 8.76 2.80 5.40
CA GLN A 52 8.88 2.81 6.85
C GLN A 52 9.16 1.41 7.40
N TRP A 53 8.38 0.43 6.97
CA TRP A 53 8.57 -0.95 7.39
C TRP A 53 9.95 -1.48 7.01
N LEU A 54 10.43 -1.20 5.79
CA LEU A 54 11.77 -1.59 5.35
C LEU A 54 12.87 -0.91 6.19
N ALA A 55 12.69 0.35 6.56
CA ALA A 55 13.64 1.06 7.42
C ALA A 55 13.67 0.45 8.83
N GLU A 56 12.52 0.18 9.43
CA GLU A 56 12.38 -0.42 10.76
C GLU A 56 12.94 -1.85 10.81
N ASN A 57 12.74 -2.63 9.75
CA ASN A 57 13.12 -4.04 9.70
C ASN A 57 14.49 -4.27 9.05
N ARG A 58 15.22 -3.20 8.68
CA ARG A 58 16.48 -3.32 7.94
C ARG A 58 17.49 -4.18 8.68
N SER A 59 17.72 -3.92 9.96
CA SER A 59 18.69 -4.68 10.76
C SER A 59 18.29 -6.16 10.89
N PHE A 60 17.02 -6.46 11.13
CA PHE A 60 16.52 -7.82 11.20
C PHE A 60 16.66 -8.57 9.87
N LEU A 61 16.37 -7.90 8.75
CA LEU A 61 16.54 -8.47 7.41
C LEU A 61 18.02 -8.77 7.11
N GLU A 62 18.94 -7.89 7.51
CA GLU A 62 20.38 -8.13 7.36
C GLU A 62 20.86 -9.29 8.22
N GLU A 63 20.43 -9.38 9.48
CA GLU A 63 20.76 -10.52 10.35
C GLU A 63 20.18 -11.83 9.81
N SER A 64 18.95 -11.81 9.32
CA SER A 64 18.32 -12.97 8.71
C SER A 64 19.05 -13.40 7.43
N ARG A 65 19.47 -12.44 6.58
CA ARG A 65 20.28 -12.72 5.39
C ARG A 65 21.60 -13.37 5.77
N ARG A 66 22.32 -12.79 6.73
CA ARG A 66 23.59 -13.32 7.21
C ARG A 66 23.44 -14.74 7.76
N TYR A 67 22.38 -14.99 8.55
CA TYR A 67 22.08 -16.33 9.06
C TYR A 67 21.91 -17.34 7.93
N VAL A 68 21.18 -16.99 6.87
CA VAL A 68 20.99 -17.86 5.69
C VAL A 68 22.29 -18.05 4.91
N GLU A 69 23.15 -17.03 4.80
CA GLU A 69 24.47 -17.16 4.17
C GLU A 69 25.39 -18.10 4.96
N GLU A 70 25.38 -17.99 6.29
CA GLU A 70 26.21 -18.81 7.18
C GLU A 70 25.69 -20.25 7.34
N ASN A 71 24.36 -20.45 7.36
CA ASN A 71 23.73 -21.73 7.73
C ASN A 71 22.97 -22.41 6.60
N GLY A 72 22.86 -21.76 5.43
CA GLY A 72 22.00 -22.21 4.33
C GLY A 72 20.52 -21.89 4.57
N LEU A 73 19.69 -22.27 3.60
CA LEU A 73 18.25 -22.05 3.69
C LEU A 73 17.62 -23.01 4.73
N PRO A 74 16.91 -22.50 5.74
CA PRO A 74 16.19 -23.34 6.68
C PRO A 74 15.22 -24.25 5.94
N LEU A 75 15.22 -25.53 6.32
CA LEU A 75 14.33 -26.55 5.76
C LEU A 75 14.51 -26.83 4.26
N ALA A 76 15.65 -26.43 3.66
CA ALA A 76 15.95 -26.75 2.27
C ALA A 76 15.86 -28.25 1.97
N ASP A 77 16.25 -29.09 2.94
CA ASP A 77 16.22 -30.55 2.84
C ASP A 77 14.81 -31.16 2.71
N TYR A 78 13.76 -30.39 3.02
CA TYR A 78 12.36 -30.85 2.95
C TYR A 78 11.61 -30.32 1.72
N ARG A 79 12.30 -29.65 0.80
CA ARG A 79 11.68 -29.07 -0.39
C ARG A 79 11.44 -30.15 -1.46
N ASN A 80 10.20 -30.59 -1.61
CA ASN A 80 9.77 -31.41 -2.76
C ASN A 80 9.53 -30.50 -3.98
N PHE A 81 10.13 -30.83 -5.10
CA PHE A 81 9.94 -30.19 -6.42
C PHE A 81 9.37 -31.20 -7.42
#